data_AF-A0A136LP08-F1
#
_entry.id   AF-A0A136LP08-F1
#
_cell.length_a   1.000
_cell.length_b   1.000
_cell.length_c   1.000
_cell.angle_alpha   90.00
_cell.angle_beta   90.00
_cell.angle_gamma   90.00
#
_symmetry.space_group_name_H-M   'P 1'
#
loop_
_entity.id
_entity.type
_entity.pdbx_description
1 polymer ?
#
loop_
_entity_poly.entity_id
_entity_poly.type
_entity_poly.pdbx_seq_one_letter_code
_entity_poly.pdbx_strand_id
1 'polypeptide(L)' 'MGRGDKKSKKGKRSIGSFGVTRNRKKIKARLKRAASKKTTAVVAEAKPKKPSRKKLNKR' A
#
# COMPACT_ATOMS: atom_id res chain seq x y z
N MET A 1 -13.66 5.75 2.05
CA MET A 1 -14.64 4.69 1.70
C MET A 1 -14.16 3.33 2.21
N GLY A 2 -15.05 2.60 2.91
CA GLY A 2 -14.73 1.36 3.64
C GLY A 2 -14.74 0.08 2.78
N ARG A 3 -14.61 -1.08 3.42
CA ARG A 3 -14.68 -2.39 2.74
C ARG A 3 -16.11 -2.75 2.28
N GLY A 4 -17.14 -2.18 2.91
CA GLY A 4 -18.54 -2.39 2.51
C GLY A 4 -18.97 -1.61 1.27
N ASP A 5 -18.22 -0.57 0.87
CA ASP A 5 -18.58 0.23 -0.30
C ASP A 5 -18.19 -0.48 -1.61
N LYS A 6 -19.21 -1.01 -2.29
CA LYS A 6 -19.13 -1.77 -3.53
C LYS A 6 -18.64 -0.97 -4.75
N LYS A 7 -18.60 0.36 -4.68
CA LYS A 7 -18.13 1.22 -5.79
C LYS A 7 -16.65 1.55 -5.62
N SER A 8 -16.18 1.69 -4.39
CA SER A 8 -14.76 1.91 -4.11
C SER A 8 -13.87 0.73 -4.53
N LYS A 9 -12.60 1.04 -4.79
CA LYS A 9 -11.56 0.02 -5.04
C LYS A 9 -11.40 -0.96 -3.86
N LYS A 10 -11.65 -0.50 -2.62
CA LYS A 10 -11.51 -1.30 -1.39
C LYS A 10 -12.65 -2.30 -1.25
N GLY A 11 -13.91 -1.91 -1.49
CA GLY A 11 -15.01 -2.88 -1.47
C GLY A 11 -15.04 -3.80 -2.67
N LYS A 12 -14.63 -3.34 -3.86
CA LYS A 12 -14.37 -4.24 -5.00
C LYS A 12 -13.30 -5.29 -4.68
N ARG A 13 -12.28 -4.94 -3.90
CA ARG A 13 -11.29 -5.92 -3.39
C ARG A 13 -11.92 -6.90 -2.41
N SER A 14 -12.75 -6.43 -1.48
CA SER A 14 -13.38 -7.27 -0.47
C SER A 14 -14.35 -8.29 -1.07
N ILE A 15 -15.12 -7.89 -2.07
CA ILE A 15 -16.12 -8.73 -2.74
C ILE A 15 -15.48 -9.61 -3.84
N GLY A 16 -14.26 -9.30 -4.28
CA GLY A 16 -13.60 -10.02 -5.37
C GLY A 16 -14.11 -9.66 -6.78
N SER A 17 -14.98 -8.64 -6.91
CA SER A 17 -15.48 -8.19 -8.21
C SER A 17 -14.60 -7.15 -8.87
N PHE A 18 -14.71 -7.03 -10.20
CA PHE A 18 -14.03 -6.01 -10.99
C PHE A 18 -15.04 -4.97 -11.51
N GLY A 19 -14.54 -3.81 -11.89
CA GLY A 19 -15.35 -2.71 -12.41
C GLY A 19 -14.47 -1.55 -12.82
N VAL A 20 -15.06 -0.38 -13.06
CA VAL A 20 -14.32 0.83 -13.49
C VAL A 20 -13.18 1.16 -12.51
N THR A 21 -13.45 1.11 -11.21
CA THR A 21 -12.49 1.43 -10.15
C THR A 21 -11.44 0.34 -9.89
N ARG A 22 -11.73 -0.92 -10.22
CA ARG A 22 -10.80 -2.07 -10.13
C ARG A 22 -10.78 -2.81 -11.47
N ASN A 23 -10.11 -2.24 -12.47
CA ASN A 23 -10.07 -2.78 -13.83
C ASN A 23 -8.98 -3.86 -14.00
N ARG A 24 -9.35 -5.04 -14.52
CA ARG A 24 -8.44 -6.18 -14.78
C ARG A 24 -7.25 -5.83 -15.68
N LYS A 25 -7.49 -5.15 -16.81
CA LYS A 25 -6.45 -4.84 -17.80
C LYS A 25 -5.37 -3.93 -17.19
N LYS A 26 -5.80 -2.88 -16.47
CA LYS A 26 -4.89 -1.97 -15.76
C LYS A 26 -4.08 -2.67 -14.67
N ILE A 27 -4.69 -3.61 -13.94
CA ILE A 27 -3.98 -4.39 -12.92
C ILE A 27 -2.93 -5.30 -13.55
N LYS A 28 -3.30 -6.09 -14.57
CA LYS A 28 -2.36 -6.97 -15.27
C LYS A 28 -1.19 -6.19 -15.86
N ALA A 29 -1.44 -5.04 -16.48
CA ALA A 29 -0.38 -4.17 -17.01
C ALA A 29 0.58 -3.68 -15.91
N ARG A 30 0.05 -3.26 -14.75
CA ARG A 30 0.87 -2.86 -13.59
C ARG A 30 1.70 -4.02 -13.06
N LEU A 31 1.14 -5.22 -12.96
CA LEU A 31 1.85 -6.41 -12.50
C LEU A 31 2.99 -6.78 -13.45
N LYS A 32 2.74 -6.77 -14.77
CA LYS A 32 3.79 -6.99 -15.78
C LYS A 32 4.92 -5.97 -15.69
N ARG A 33 4.57 -4.68 -15.55
CA ARG A 33 5.55 -3.60 -15.41
C ARG A 33 6.34 -3.69 -14.09
N ALA A 34 5.70 -4.13 -13.00
CA ALA A 34 6.39 -4.35 -11.74
C ALA A 34 7.35 -5.55 -11.82
N ALA A 35 6.94 -6.63 -12.47
CA ALA A 35 7.79 -7.81 -12.67
C ALA A 35 8.98 -7.56 -13.61
N SER A 36 8.81 -6.71 -14.64
CA SER A 36 9.88 -6.38 -15.58
C SER A 36 10.90 -5.38 -15.01
N LYS A 37 10.50 -4.58 -14.01
CA LYS A 37 11.43 -3.72 -13.28
C LYS A 37 12.28 -4.61 -12.36
N LYS A 38 13.39 -5.09 -12.89
CA LYS A 38 14.48 -5.63 -12.06
C LYS A 38 14.85 -4.53 -11.06
N THR A 39 14.74 -4.88 -9.80
CA THR A 39 15.04 -4.04 -8.64
C THR A 39 16.43 -3.43 -8.76
N THR A 40 16.52 -2.15 -9.14
CA THR A 40 17.45 -1.29 -8.42
C THR A 40 16.84 -1.12 -7.04
N ALA A 41 17.37 -1.89 -6.09
CA ALA A 41 17.06 -1.73 -4.69
C ALA A 41 17.23 -0.25 -4.32
N VAL A 42 16.14 0.43 -3.98
CA VAL A 42 16.26 1.68 -3.22
C VAL A 42 16.68 1.26 -1.83
N VAL A 43 18.00 1.19 -1.67
CA VAL A 43 18.78 1.55 -0.48
C VAL A 43 18.25 0.99 0.83
N ALA A 44 18.93 -0.06 1.30
CA ALA A 44 19.04 -0.33 2.71
C ALA A 44 19.52 0.95 3.44
N GLU A 45 18.95 1.17 4.64
CA GLU A 45 19.38 2.14 5.66
C GLU A 45 18.83 3.58 5.59
N ALA A 46 17.69 3.78 6.24
CA ALA A 46 17.63 4.82 7.26
C ALA A 46 16.80 4.30 8.43
N LYS A 47 17.48 3.73 9.43
CA LYS A 47 16.87 3.43 10.74
C LYS A 47 16.15 4.69 11.22
N PRO A 48 14.89 4.64 11.67
CA PRO A 48 14.29 5.78 12.34
C PRO A 48 15.13 6.06 13.60
N LYS A 49 15.77 7.22 13.66
CA LYS A 49 16.39 7.71 14.90
C LYS A 49 15.27 7.80 15.94
N LYS A 50 15.28 6.88 16.92
CA LYS A 50 14.36 6.90 18.05
C LYS A 50 14.47 8.27 18.72
N PRO A 51 13.40 9.06 18.87
CA PRO A 51 13.47 10.24 19.73
C PRO A 51 13.72 9.77 21.17
N SER A 52 14.73 10.33 21.83
CA SER A 52 14.99 10.08 23.25
C SER A 52 13.80 10.61 24.03
N ARG A 53 13.05 9.70 24.66
CA ARG A 53 11.93 10.06 25.52
C ARG A 53 12.52 10.69 26.79
N LYS A 54 12.46 12.01 26.91
CA LYS A 54 12.80 12.71 28.16
C LYS A 54 11.82 12.23 29.23
N LYS A 55 12.31 11.53 30.26
CA LYS A 55 11.52 11.17 31.44
C LYS A 55 11.09 12.49 32.10
N LEU A 56 9.81 12.84 32.00
CA LEU A 56 9.23 13.78 32.95
C LEU A 56 8.84 12.96 34.17
N ASN A 57 9.61 13.13 35.24
CA ASN A 57 9.36 12.47 36.51
C ASN A 57 7.99 12.86 37.06
N LYS A 58 7.33 11.83 37.58
CA LYS A 58 6.20 11.84 38.48
C LYS A 58 6.42 12.80 39.65
N ARG A 59 5.52 13.77 39.81
CA ARG A 59 5.02 14.28 41.11
C ARG A 59 3.54 14.54 40.95
#